data_AF-A0A4R3KVH1-F1
#
_entry.id   AF-A0A4R3KVH1-F1
#
_cell.length_a   1.000
_cell.length_b   1.000
_cell.length_c   1.000
_cell.angle_alpha   90.00
_cell.angle_beta   90.00
_cell.angle_gamma   90.00
#
_symmetry.space_group_name_H-M   'P 1'
#
loop_
_entity.id
_entity.type
_entity.pdbx_description
1 polymer ?
#
loop_
_entity_poly.entity_id
_entity_poly.type
_entity_poly.pdbx_seq_one_letter_code
_entity_poly.pdbx_strand_id
1 'polypeptide(L)'
;MELDDLKAAWEREATKNLELNKQNMEQLKLILKEKTAGTLTGMKRKYGRIITFLLVGIFANILVHPFLHFLLGDDGPVFRLTYGGLLSLLSIVIVCLIVVSFYWMKYSVMKITVPDTDLKLALAEKIRHLNRSFRQEIFFIVSVFVVVFIMGRATSQYLGNGDFLDIFRTDILLAMLAGFSIMGFYIYKRVRFYRANISELKQYLAAFNEEPRKARPGTR
;
A
#
# COMPACT_ATOMS: atom_id res chain seq x y z
N MET A 1 22.92 -59.27 -23.83
CA MET A 1 22.54 -58.06 -23.07
C MET A 1 21.12 -57.76 -23.47
N GLU A 2 20.24 -58.13 -22.56
CA GLU A 2 18.84 -58.43 -22.82
C GLU A 2 18.00 -57.19 -22.56
N LEU A 3 16.82 -57.15 -23.18
CA LEU A 3 15.85 -56.04 -23.12
C LEU A 3 15.58 -55.55 -21.68
N ASP A 4 15.75 -56.43 -20.70
CA ASP A 4 15.56 -56.16 -19.27
C ASP A 4 16.64 -55.23 -18.68
N ASP A 5 17.88 -55.28 -19.16
CA ASP A 5 18.95 -54.35 -18.74
C ASP A 5 18.65 -52.92 -19.23
N LEU A 6 18.11 -52.79 -20.45
CA LEU A 6 17.68 -51.52 -21.02
C LEU A 6 16.48 -50.93 -20.27
N LYS A 7 15.54 -51.79 -19.88
CA LYS A 7 14.36 -51.38 -19.10
C LYS A 7 14.75 -50.92 -17.68
N ALA A 8 15.65 -51.65 -17.02
CA ALA A 8 16.17 -51.29 -15.70
C ALA A 8 17.01 -50.00 -15.73
N ALA A 9 17.80 -49.78 -16.78
CA ALA A 9 18.53 -48.53 -16.99
C ALA A 9 17.58 -47.35 -17.21
N TRP A 10 16.53 -47.54 -18.02
CA TRP A 10 15.54 -46.50 -18.28
C TRP A 10 14.71 -46.14 -17.04
N GLU A 11 14.29 -47.12 -16.24
CA GLU A 11 13.58 -46.85 -14.98
C GLU A 11 14.44 -46.11 -13.96
N ARG A 12 15.74 -46.44 -13.86
CA ARG A 12 16.70 -45.69 -13.02
C ARG A 12 16.91 -44.27 -13.51
N GLU A 13 17.00 -44.07 -14.81
CA GLU A 13 17.20 -42.74 -15.39
C GLU A 13 15.92 -41.88 -15.28
N ALA A 14 14.75 -42.50 -15.44
CA ALA A 14 13.46 -41.86 -15.23
C ALA A 14 13.27 -41.45 -13.77
N THR A 15 13.56 -42.34 -12.81
CA THR A 15 13.47 -42.04 -11.36
C THR A 15 14.46 -40.96 -10.95
N LYS A 16 15.71 -41.02 -11.42
CA LYS A 16 16.73 -40.00 -11.14
C LYS A 16 16.34 -38.62 -11.69
N ASN A 17 15.79 -38.55 -12.90
CA ASN A 17 15.26 -37.32 -13.46
C ASN A 17 14.03 -36.79 -12.70
N LEU A 18 13.21 -37.69 -12.16
CA LEU A 18 12.06 -37.34 -11.32
C LEU A 18 12.50 -36.76 -9.97
N GLU A 19 13.53 -37.32 -9.35
CA GLU A 19 14.12 -36.83 -8.10
C GLU A 19 14.81 -35.47 -8.30
N LEU A 20 15.60 -35.32 -9.36
CA LEU A 20 16.20 -34.03 -9.73
C LEU A 20 15.14 -32.96 -9.98
N ASN A 21 14.05 -33.29 -10.68
CA ASN A 21 12.93 -32.37 -10.87
C ASN A 21 12.20 -32.02 -9.56
N LYS A 22 12.04 -32.98 -8.64
CA LYS A 22 11.47 -32.71 -7.31
C LYS A 22 12.35 -31.76 -6.50
N GLN A 23 13.66 -31.98 -6.47
CA GLN A 23 14.61 -31.09 -5.79
C GLN A 23 14.60 -29.69 -6.40
N ASN A 24 14.54 -29.58 -7.73
CA ASN A 24 14.47 -28.29 -8.42
C ASN A 24 13.14 -27.57 -8.11
N MET A 25 12.04 -28.30 -8.02
CA MET A 25 10.72 -27.76 -7.66
C MET A 25 10.65 -27.32 -6.17
N GLU A 26 11.29 -28.04 -5.26
CA GLU A 26 11.39 -27.64 -3.85
C GLU A 26 12.27 -26.40 -3.65
N GLN A 27 13.41 -26.34 -4.33
CA GLN A 27 14.28 -25.15 -4.33
C GLN A 27 13.55 -23.94 -4.91
N LEU A 28 12.83 -24.11 -6.02
CA LEU A 28 12.01 -23.05 -6.61
C LEU A 28 10.92 -22.56 -5.66
N LYS A 29 10.20 -23.47 -4.99
CA LYS A 29 9.21 -23.13 -3.96
C LYS A 29 9.83 -22.29 -2.84
N LEU A 30 11.03 -22.64 -2.40
CA LEU A 30 11.74 -21.95 -1.33
C LEU A 30 12.15 -20.53 -1.76
N ILE A 31 12.73 -20.38 -2.95
CA ILE A 31 13.10 -19.08 -3.53
C ILE A 31 11.87 -18.19 -3.72
N LEU A 32 10.76 -18.75 -4.23
CA LEU A 32 9.50 -18.02 -4.43
C LEU A 32 8.88 -17.59 -3.09
N LYS A 33 8.95 -18.44 -2.07
CA LYS A 33 8.51 -18.13 -0.71
C LYS A 33 9.31 -16.98 -0.12
N GLU A 34 10.64 -17.03 -0.25
CA GLU A 34 11.54 -16.00 0.24
C GLU A 34 11.30 -14.66 -0.48
N LYS A 35 11.20 -14.67 -1.82
CA LYS A 35 10.90 -13.47 -2.60
C LYS A 35 9.52 -12.89 -2.28
N THR A 36 8.49 -13.74 -2.17
CA THR A 36 7.13 -13.31 -1.81
C THR A 36 7.10 -12.70 -0.40
N ALA A 37 7.77 -13.34 0.56
CA ALA A 37 7.92 -12.80 1.91
C ALA A 37 8.69 -11.48 1.92
N GLY A 38 9.72 -11.34 1.07
CA GLY A 38 10.49 -10.12 0.85
C GLY A 38 9.60 -8.97 0.33
N THR A 39 8.82 -9.20 -0.72
CA THR A 39 7.88 -8.20 -1.27
C THR A 39 6.85 -7.78 -0.21
N LEU A 40 6.25 -8.74 0.50
CA LEU A 40 5.28 -8.46 1.57
C LEU A 40 5.89 -7.69 2.74
N THR A 41 7.12 -8.03 3.13
CA THR A 41 7.87 -7.32 4.19
C THR A 41 8.20 -5.89 3.77
N GLY A 42 8.61 -5.70 2.52
CA GLY A 42 8.85 -4.38 1.94
C GLY A 42 7.60 -3.50 1.97
N MET A 43 6.43 -4.08 1.64
CA MET A 43 5.15 -3.39 1.75
C MET A 43 4.79 -3.04 3.20
N LYS A 44 4.92 -3.99 4.13
CA LYS A 44 4.65 -3.77 5.56
C LYS A 44 5.53 -2.65 6.13
N ARG A 45 6.83 -2.66 5.81
CA ARG A 45 7.78 -1.62 6.23
C ARG A 45 7.43 -0.24 5.64
N LYS A 46 6.84 -0.19 4.44
CA LYS A 46 6.38 1.07 3.85
C LYS A 46 5.15 1.62 4.55
N TYR A 47 4.18 0.78 4.95
CA TYR A 47 3.07 1.23 5.79
C TYR A 47 3.57 1.71 7.15
N GLY A 48 4.51 0.98 7.77
CA GLY A 48 5.15 1.42 9.02
C GLY A 48 5.77 2.81 8.88
N ARG A 49 6.55 3.06 7.82
CA ARG A 49 7.11 4.40 7.53
C ARG A 49 6.05 5.48 7.39
N ILE A 50 4.95 5.21 6.68
CA ILE A 50 3.84 6.17 6.54
C ILE A 50 3.25 6.51 7.91
N ILE A 51 3.00 5.50 8.74
CA ILE A 51 2.48 5.69 10.11
C ILE A 51 3.46 6.54 10.94
N THR A 52 4.76 6.21 10.92
CA THR A 52 5.78 6.98 11.65
C THR A 52 5.83 8.43 11.18
N PHE A 53 5.84 8.70 9.87
CA PHE A 53 5.83 10.07 9.36
C PHE A 53 4.57 10.84 9.76
N LEU A 54 3.41 10.20 9.74
CA LEU A 54 2.16 10.82 10.18
C LEU A 54 2.18 11.13 11.68
N LEU A 55 2.61 10.20 12.52
CA LEU A 55 2.71 10.40 13.96
C LEU A 55 3.71 11.50 14.33
N VAL A 56 4.87 11.51 13.69
CA VAL A 56 5.87 12.58 13.85
C VAL A 56 5.29 13.92 13.40
N GLY A 57 4.56 13.96 12.28
CA GLY A 57 3.89 15.17 11.80
C GLY A 57 2.83 15.69 12.77
N ILE A 58 2.00 14.81 13.33
CA ILE A 58 1.00 15.17 14.35
C ILE A 58 1.71 15.72 15.59
N PHE A 59 2.75 15.02 16.07
CA PHE A 59 3.48 15.42 17.26
C PHE A 59 4.20 16.76 17.07
N ALA A 60 4.85 16.96 15.92
CA ALA A 60 5.46 18.23 15.55
C ALA A 60 4.40 19.35 15.47
N ASN A 61 3.23 19.07 14.90
CA ASN A 61 2.14 20.06 14.85
C ASN A 61 1.69 20.46 16.27
N ILE A 62 1.44 19.48 17.15
CA ILE A 62 1.05 19.74 18.55
C ILE A 62 2.13 20.51 19.31
N LEU A 63 3.42 20.20 19.09
CA LEU A 63 4.52 20.89 19.75
C LEU A 63 4.73 22.32 19.24
N VAL A 64 4.57 22.55 17.94
CA VAL A 64 4.86 23.85 17.31
C VAL A 64 3.65 24.79 17.41
N HIS A 65 2.43 24.26 17.47
CA HIS A 65 1.19 25.06 17.52
C HIS A 65 1.13 26.10 18.65
N PRO A 66 1.54 25.80 19.90
CA PRO A 66 1.59 26.80 20.97
C PRO A 66 2.56 27.94 20.69
N PHE A 67 3.61 27.70 19.89
CA PHE A 67 4.66 28.68 19.60
C PHE A 67 4.47 29.43 18.28
N LEU A 68 3.55 28.98 17.42
CA LEU A 68 3.31 29.60 16.12
C LEU A 68 2.80 31.04 16.22
N HIS A 69 2.07 31.40 17.28
CA HIS A 69 1.63 32.78 17.51
C HIS A 69 2.82 33.73 17.77
N PHE A 70 3.89 33.25 18.43
CA PHE A 70 5.13 34.02 18.62
C PHE A 70 5.92 34.21 17.31
N LEU A 71 5.76 33.31 16.33
CA LEU A 71 6.49 33.33 15.06
C LEU A 71 5.75 34.07 13.94
N LEU A 72 4.41 34.03 13.92
CA LEU A 72 3.58 34.55 12.83
C LEU A 72 2.72 35.76 13.22
N GLY A 73 2.76 36.18 14.49
CA GLY A 73 1.95 37.27 15.03
C GLY A 73 0.48 36.89 15.24
N ASP A 74 -0.24 37.70 16.02
CA ASP A 74 -1.64 37.48 16.40
C ASP A 74 -2.66 37.70 15.26
N ASP A 75 -2.18 38.19 14.10
CA ASP A 75 -3.00 38.53 12.92
C ASP A 75 -3.08 37.39 11.88
N GLY A 76 -2.36 36.29 12.08
CA GLY A 76 -2.45 35.14 11.19
C GLY A 76 -3.84 34.47 11.26
N PRO A 77 -4.47 34.10 10.13
CA PRO A 77 -5.85 33.56 10.07
C PRO A 77 -6.07 32.22 10.78
N VAL A 78 -5.06 31.68 11.46
CA VAL A 78 -5.03 30.33 12.05
C VAL A 78 -4.77 30.36 13.57
N PHE A 79 -4.33 31.48 14.16
CA PHE A 79 -3.55 31.43 15.41
C PHE A 79 -4.08 32.20 16.63
N ARG A 80 -5.37 32.54 16.68
CA ARG A 80 -5.93 32.98 17.95
C ARG A 80 -6.18 31.76 18.84
N LEU A 81 -5.61 31.72 20.05
CA LEU A 81 -5.99 30.86 21.19
C LEU A 81 -7.44 31.17 21.62
N THR A 82 -8.36 30.95 20.70
CA THR A 82 -9.80 31.12 20.80
C THR A 82 -10.42 29.75 20.63
N TYR A 83 -11.67 29.59 21.07
CA TYR A 83 -12.41 28.35 20.90
C TYR A 83 -12.39 27.85 19.43
N GLY A 84 -12.35 28.75 18.43
CA GLY A 84 -12.25 28.40 17.02
C GLY A 84 -10.90 27.81 16.58
N GLY A 85 -9.78 28.36 17.07
CA GLY A 85 -8.43 27.83 16.78
C GLY A 85 -8.22 26.44 17.39
N LEU A 86 -8.71 26.23 18.61
CA LEU A 86 -8.66 24.92 19.28
C LEU A 86 -9.50 23.86 18.53
N LEU A 87 -10.67 24.25 18.01
CA LEU A 87 -11.57 23.37 17.27
C LEU A 87 -10.98 22.98 15.90
N SER A 88 -10.31 23.92 15.22
CA SER A 88 -9.53 23.67 14.00
C SER A 88 -8.42 22.65 14.25
N LEU A 89 -7.59 22.85 15.29
CA LEU A 89 -6.54 21.90 15.65
C LEU A 89 -7.11 20.51 15.97
N LEU A 90 -8.18 20.44 16.78
CA LEU A 90 -8.84 19.19 17.13
C LEU A 90 -9.32 18.45 15.86
N SER A 91 -9.93 19.17 14.91
CA SER A 91 -10.42 18.60 13.65
C SER A 91 -9.28 18.01 12.81
N ILE A 92 -8.15 18.71 12.71
CA ILE A 92 -6.97 18.24 11.98
C ILE A 92 -6.40 16.99 12.66
N VAL A 93 -6.26 17.01 13.99
CA VAL A 93 -5.78 15.84 14.75
C VAL A 93 -6.70 14.64 14.55
N ILE A 94 -8.02 14.82 14.61
CA ILE A 94 -8.99 13.74 14.38
C ILE A 94 -8.83 13.15 12.97
N VAL A 95 -8.75 14.00 11.93
CA VAL A 95 -8.54 13.52 10.56
C VAL A 95 -7.22 12.75 10.45
N CYS A 96 -6.14 13.27 11.04
CA CYS A 96 -4.85 12.58 11.06
C CYS A 96 -4.92 11.24 11.79
N LEU A 97 -5.64 11.15 12.91
CA LEU A 97 -5.86 9.89 13.64
C LEU A 97 -6.64 8.89 12.79
N ILE A 98 -7.68 9.31 12.06
CA ILE A 98 -8.42 8.43 11.13
C ILE A 98 -7.47 7.85 10.08
N VAL A 99 -6.59 8.68 9.51
CA VAL A 99 -5.57 8.24 8.53
C VAL A 99 -4.59 7.25 9.16
N VAL A 100 -4.10 7.53 10.37
CA VAL A 100 -3.21 6.62 11.12
C VAL A 100 -3.91 5.28 11.38
N SER A 101 -5.14 5.29 11.89
CA SER A 101 -5.92 4.07 12.16
C SER A 101 -6.14 3.23 10.91
N PHE A 102 -6.43 3.86 9.77
CA PHE A 102 -6.57 3.16 8.49
C PHE A 102 -5.27 2.45 8.07
N TYR A 103 -4.13 3.14 8.16
CA TYR A 103 -2.84 2.53 7.83
C TYR A 103 -2.38 1.50 8.86
N TRP A 104 -2.71 1.70 10.14
CA TRP A 104 -2.46 0.75 11.22
C TRP A 104 -3.22 -0.56 10.99
N MET A 105 -4.49 -0.48 10.63
CA MET A 105 -5.29 -1.67 10.29
C MET A 105 -4.66 -2.44 9.11
N LYS A 106 -4.21 -1.74 8.06
CA LYS A 106 -3.48 -2.38 6.95
C LYS A 106 -2.16 -3.03 7.37
N TYR A 107 -1.42 -2.39 8.26
CA TYR A 107 -0.17 -2.92 8.81
C TYR A 107 -0.40 -4.21 9.62
N SER A 108 -1.43 -4.21 10.47
CA SER A 108 -1.75 -5.31 11.40
C SER A 108 -2.34 -6.53 10.69
N VAL A 109 -3.18 -6.33 9.66
CA VAL A 109 -3.82 -7.44 8.91
C VAL A 109 -2.88 -8.12 7.91
N MET A 110 -1.73 -7.50 7.59
CA MET A 110 -0.81 -8.03 6.58
C MET A 110 0.01 -9.23 7.11
N LYS A 111 -0.48 -10.44 6.83
CA LYS A 111 0.23 -11.70 7.09
C LYS A 111 1.42 -11.86 6.13
N ILE A 112 2.64 -11.93 6.67
CA ILE A 112 3.89 -12.11 5.91
C ILE A 112 4.16 -13.59 5.61
N THR A 113 3.67 -14.51 6.46
CA THR A 113 3.86 -15.94 6.28
C THR A 113 3.04 -16.48 5.10
N VAL A 114 3.71 -17.25 4.25
CA VAL A 114 3.11 -18.01 3.14
C VAL A 114 3.06 -19.48 3.58
N PRO A 115 1.89 -20.11 3.69
CA PRO A 115 1.76 -21.52 4.07
C PRO A 115 2.35 -22.45 2.98
N ASP A 116 2.95 -23.56 3.41
CA ASP A 116 3.70 -24.50 2.54
C ASP A 116 2.83 -25.41 1.67
N THR A 117 1.56 -25.58 2.03
CA THR A 117 0.68 -26.59 1.44
C THR A 117 0.14 -26.23 0.06
N ASP A 118 0.01 -24.94 -0.30
CA ASP A 118 -0.50 -24.51 -1.60
C ASP A 118 -0.03 -23.10 -2.01
N LEU A 119 1.26 -23.00 -2.36
CA LEU A 119 1.91 -21.75 -2.74
C LEU A 119 1.17 -21.00 -3.86
N LYS A 120 0.60 -21.72 -4.83
CA LYS A 120 -0.14 -21.16 -5.96
C LYS A 120 -1.45 -20.49 -5.53
N LEU A 121 -2.24 -21.17 -4.69
CA LEU A 121 -3.48 -20.60 -4.15
C LEU A 121 -3.17 -19.44 -3.20
N ALA A 122 -2.15 -19.57 -2.37
CA ALA A 122 -1.70 -18.51 -1.48
C ALA A 122 -1.25 -17.26 -2.25
N LEU A 123 -0.45 -17.38 -3.32
CA LEU A 123 -0.06 -16.22 -4.15
C LEU A 123 -1.28 -15.59 -4.85
N ALA A 124 -2.17 -16.39 -5.41
CA ALA A 124 -3.38 -15.89 -6.07
C ALA A 124 -4.29 -15.12 -5.08
N GLU A 125 -4.46 -15.65 -3.86
CA GLU A 125 -5.21 -15.00 -2.80
C GLU A 125 -4.54 -13.70 -2.35
N LYS A 126 -3.21 -13.68 -2.19
CA LYS A 126 -2.46 -12.46 -1.87
C LYS A 126 -2.62 -11.40 -2.95
N ILE A 127 -2.52 -11.77 -4.24
CA ILE A 127 -2.73 -10.84 -5.37
C ILE A 127 -4.16 -10.28 -5.35
N ARG A 128 -5.17 -11.11 -5.08
CA ARG A 128 -6.57 -10.67 -4.98
C ARG A 128 -6.76 -9.70 -3.80
N HIS A 129 -6.20 -10.03 -2.64
CA HIS A 129 -6.22 -9.18 -1.45
C HIS A 129 -5.51 -7.84 -1.70
N LEU A 130 -4.37 -7.85 -2.37
CA LEU A 130 -3.63 -6.66 -2.79
C LEU A 130 -4.45 -5.76 -3.71
N ASN A 131 -5.12 -6.31 -4.72
CA ASN A 131 -5.99 -5.55 -5.62
C ASN A 131 -7.20 -4.94 -4.90
N ARG A 132 -7.79 -5.66 -3.93
CA ARG A 132 -8.88 -5.13 -3.09
C ARG A 132 -8.37 -4.01 -2.19
N SER A 133 -7.24 -4.22 -1.54
CA SER A 133 -6.57 -3.25 -0.66
C SER A 133 -6.17 -1.98 -1.41
N PHE A 134 -5.70 -2.11 -2.65
CA PHE A 134 -5.40 -0.99 -3.54
C PHE A 134 -6.64 -0.13 -3.82
N ARG A 135 -7.76 -0.76 -4.22
CA ARG A 135 -9.03 -0.05 -4.47
C ARG A 135 -9.52 0.67 -3.22
N GLN A 136 -9.54 -0.03 -2.08
CA GLN A 136 -9.91 0.57 -0.80
C GLN A 136 -9.05 1.79 -0.45
N GLU A 137 -7.76 1.77 -0.82
CA GLU A 137 -6.88 2.88 -0.56
C GLU A 137 -7.17 4.12 -1.41
N ILE A 138 -7.45 3.93 -2.70
CA ILE A 138 -7.85 5.04 -3.56
C ILE A 138 -9.14 5.66 -3.03
N PHE A 139 -10.14 4.83 -2.71
CA PHE A 139 -11.39 5.32 -2.13
C PHE A 139 -11.15 6.09 -0.81
N PHE A 140 -10.27 5.57 0.04
CA PHE A 140 -9.92 6.24 1.29
C PHE A 140 -9.25 7.60 1.06
N ILE A 141 -8.27 7.68 0.16
CA ILE A 141 -7.57 8.94 -0.18
C ILE A 141 -8.56 9.99 -0.70
N VAL A 142 -9.44 9.61 -1.63
CA VAL A 142 -10.46 10.50 -2.19
C VAL A 142 -11.45 10.96 -1.10
N SER A 143 -11.89 10.04 -0.24
CA SER A 143 -12.83 10.36 0.84
C SER A 143 -12.22 11.32 1.86
N VAL A 144 -10.96 11.08 2.29
CA VAL A 144 -10.24 11.98 3.20
C VAL A 144 -10.05 13.35 2.56
N PHE A 145 -9.72 13.41 1.27
CA PHE A 145 -9.59 14.67 0.55
C PHE A 145 -10.90 15.48 0.57
N VAL A 146 -12.04 14.84 0.27
CA VAL A 146 -13.35 15.49 0.33
C VAL A 146 -13.69 15.97 1.74
N VAL A 147 -13.44 15.16 2.77
CA VAL A 147 -13.67 15.55 4.17
C VAL A 147 -12.81 16.75 4.57
N VAL A 148 -11.52 16.73 4.25
CA VAL A 148 -10.59 17.84 4.54
C VAL A 148 -11.02 19.10 3.80
N PHE A 149 -11.50 18.97 2.56
CA PHE A 149 -12.01 20.10 1.80
C PHE A 149 -13.27 20.71 2.44
N ILE A 150 -14.25 19.88 2.81
CA ILE A 150 -15.49 20.33 3.48
C ILE A 150 -15.15 20.99 4.83
N MET A 151 -14.28 20.37 5.63
CA MET A 151 -13.83 20.94 6.91
C MET A 151 -13.11 22.28 6.69
N GLY A 152 -12.16 22.34 5.77
CA GLY A 152 -11.45 23.57 5.45
C GLY A 152 -12.40 24.69 5.02
N ARG A 153 -13.42 24.37 4.23
CA ARG A 153 -14.42 25.35 3.81
C ARG A 153 -15.35 25.80 4.95
N ALA A 154 -15.81 24.87 5.79
CA ALA A 154 -16.63 25.18 6.96
C ALA A 154 -15.87 26.08 7.94
N THR A 155 -14.59 25.79 8.19
CA THR A 155 -13.72 26.62 9.03
C THR A 155 -13.52 28.01 8.43
N SER A 156 -13.30 28.11 7.11
CA SER A 156 -13.16 29.41 6.42
C SER A 156 -14.42 30.27 6.53
N GLN A 157 -15.61 29.67 6.38
CA GLN A 157 -16.89 30.37 6.57
C GLN A 157 -17.07 30.84 8.01
N TYR A 158 -16.75 30.00 9.00
CA TYR A 158 -16.80 30.38 10.41
C TYR A 158 -15.88 31.58 10.73
N LEU A 159 -14.74 31.68 10.04
CA LEU A 159 -13.80 32.80 10.15
C LEU A 159 -14.24 34.07 9.39
N GLY A 160 -15.40 34.05 8.73
CA GLY A 160 -15.98 35.21 8.04
C GLY A 160 -15.57 35.37 6.58
N ASN A 161 -14.88 34.39 5.97
CA ASN A 161 -14.42 34.46 4.57
C ASN A 161 -15.52 34.09 3.55
N GLY A 162 -16.69 34.73 3.66
CA GLY A 162 -17.81 34.56 2.74
C GLY A 162 -18.61 33.26 2.90
N ASP A 163 -19.67 33.13 2.10
CA ASP A 163 -20.58 31.99 2.15
C ASP A 163 -19.93 30.69 1.68
N PHE A 164 -20.43 29.55 2.17
CA PHE A 164 -19.95 28.21 1.80
C PHE A 164 -19.90 27.98 0.28
N LEU A 165 -20.90 28.53 -0.43
CA LEU A 165 -21.09 28.37 -1.87
C LEU A 165 -20.22 29.30 -2.72
N ASP A 166 -19.46 30.21 -2.11
CA ASP A 166 -18.57 31.14 -2.80
C ASP A 166 -17.26 30.43 -3.23
N ILE A 167 -17.38 29.29 -3.91
CA ILE A 167 -16.29 28.38 -4.27
C ILE A 167 -15.46 28.94 -5.44
N PHE A 168 -16.00 29.94 -6.14
CA PHE A 168 -15.39 30.54 -7.33
C PHE A 168 -14.41 31.70 -7.04
N ARG A 169 -14.11 31.98 -5.77
CA ARG A 169 -13.04 32.93 -5.46
C ARG A 169 -11.69 32.37 -5.91
N THR A 170 -10.85 33.24 -6.46
CA THR A 170 -9.58 32.89 -7.10
C THR A 170 -8.61 32.19 -6.15
N ASP A 171 -8.57 32.61 -4.88
CA ASP A 171 -7.78 32.02 -3.80
C ASP A 171 -8.22 30.58 -3.46
N ILE A 172 -9.53 30.35 -3.38
CA ILE A 172 -10.10 29.01 -3.14
C ILE A 172 -9.85 28.09 -4.33
N LEU A 173 -10.04 28.59 -5.56
CA LEU A 173 -9.76 27.84 -6.78
C LEU A 173 -8.28 27.43 -6.89
N LEU A 174 -7.36 28.33 -6.56
CA LEU A 174 -5.93 28.02 -6.51
C LEU A 174 -5.61 26.96 -5.44
N ALA A 175 -6.20 27.07 -4.26
CA ALA A 175 -6.04 26.07 -3.20
C ALA A 175 -6.61 24.70 -3.60
N MET A 176 -7.76 24.68 -4.28
CA MET A 176 -8.35 23.45 -4.84
C MET A 176 -7.45 22.82 -5.90
N LEU A 177 -6.94 23.62 -6.85
CA LEU A 177 -6.05 23.14 -7.90
C LEU A 177 -4.76 22.54 -7.30
N ALA A 178 -4.18 23.21 -6.31
CA ALA A 178 -3.02 22.71 -5.58
C ALA A 178 -3.36 21.39 -4.85
N GLY A 179 -4.50 21.33 -4.16
CA GLY A 179 -4.99 20.14 -3.48
C GLY A 179 -5.19 18.95 -4.42
N PHE A 180 -5.86 19.15 -5.55
CA PHE A 180 -6.05 18.13 -6.59
C PHE A 180 -4.73 17.67 -7.19
N SER A 181 -3.77 18.59 -7.40
CA SER A 181 -2.44 18.26 -7.92
C SER A 181 -1.67 17.36 -6.94
N ILE A 182 -1.69 17.70 -5.64
CA ILE A 182 -1.05 16.89 -4.58
C ILE A 182 -1.74 15.53 -4.46
N MET A 183 -3.07 15.49 -4.43
CA MET A 183 -3.83 14.23 -4.38
C MET A 183 -3.54 13.35 -5.59
N GLY A 184 -3.57 13.92 -6.80
CA GLY A 184 -3.28 13.22 -8.05
C GLY A 184 -1.88 12.63 -8.06
N PHE A 185 -0.88 13.41 -7.63
CA PHE A 185 0.50 12.94 -7.49
C PHE A 185 0.62 11.79 -6.48
N TYR A 186 -0.07 11.90 -5.33
CA TYR A 186 -0.07 10.84 -4.32
C TYR A 186 -0.71 9.55 -4.85
N ILE A 187 -1.89 9.65 -5.46
CA ILE A 187 -2.58 8.52 -6.10
C ILE A 187 -1.67 7.89 -7.16
N TYR A 188 -1.05 8.68 -8.03
CA TYR A 188 -0.11 8.19 -9.04
C TYR A 188 1.04 7.38 -8.42
N LYS A 189 1.71 7.91 -7.39
CA LYS A 189 2.77 7.17 -6.69
C LYS A 189 2.27 5.87 -6.07
N ARG A 190 1.05 5.84 -5.54
CA ARG A 190 0.46 4.62 -4.95
C ARG A 190 0.07 3.61 -6.03
N VAL A 191 -0.55 4.04 -7.12
CA VAL A 191 -0.85 3.19 -8.29
C VAL A 191 0.42 2.53 -8.81
N ARG A 192 1.49 3.32 -9.05
CA ARG A 192 2.77 2.80 -9.53
C ARG A 192 3.35 1.76 -8.56
N PHE A 193 3.29 2.02 -7.27
CA PHE A 193 3.77 1.09 -6.24
C PHE A 193 2.97 -0.22 -6.24
N TYR A 194 1.64 -0.17 -6.19
CA TYR A 194 0.83 -1.40 -6.17
C TYR A 194 0.95 -2.20 -7.47
N ARG A 195 0.98 -1.53 -8.63
CA ARG A 195 1.15 -2.19 -9.92
C ARG A 195 2.48 -2.95 -9.99
N ALA A 196 3.59 -2.35 -9.52
CA ALA A 196 4.89 -3.01 -9.51
C ALA A 196 4.91 -4.28 -8.63
N ASN A 197 4.38 -4.20 -7.39
CA ASN A 197 4.33 -5.36 -6.50
C ASN A 197 3.38 -6.46 -7.04
N ILE A 198 2.25 -6.07 -7.63
CA ILE A 198 1.30 -7.03 -8.22
C ILE A 198 1.91 -7.69 -9.46
N SER A 199 2.59 -6.95 -10.33
CA SER A 199 3.25 -7.52 -11.50
C SER A 199 4.36 -8.50 -11.10
N GLU A 200 5.14 -8.17 -10.08
CA GLU A 200 6.18 -9.03 -9.54
C GLU A 200 5.60 -10.36 -9.00
N LEU A 201 4.54 -10.29 -8.19
CA LEU A 201 3.83 -11.48 -7.71
C LEU A 201 3.18 -12.30 -8.84
N LYS A 202 2.69 -11.65 -9.90
CA LYS A 202 2.16 -12.34 -11.08
C LYS A 202 3.26 -13.04 -11.87
N GLN A 203 4.44 -12.44 -11.99
CA GLN A 203 5.61 -13.06 -12.62
C GLN A 203 6.05 -14.31 -11.85
N TYR A 204 6.08 -14.24 -10.52
CA TYR A 204 6.36 -15.40 -9.66
C TYR A 204 5.35 -16.53 -9.83
N LEU A 205 4.06 -16.20 -9.95
CA LEU A 205 3.01 -17.18 -10.23
C LEU A 205 3.10 -17.75 -11.66
N ALA A 206 3.56 -16.97 -12.64
CA ALA A 206 3.77 -17.42 -14.01
C ALA A 206 4.95 -18.39 -14.13
N ALA A 207 6.08 -18.09 -13.47
CA ALA A 207 7.24 -18.97 -13.40
C ALA A 207 6.86 -20.36 -12.86
N PHE A 208 6.04 -20.40 -11.80
CA PHE A 208 5.50 -21.65 -11.24
C PHE A 208 4.59 -22.43 -12.21
N ASN A 209 3.92 -21.76 -13.15
CA ASN A 209 3.03 -22.40 -14.13
C ASN A 209 3.76 -22.88 -15.40
N GLU A 210 4.92 -22.29 -15.74
CA GLU A 210 5.68 -22.62 -16.95
C GLU A 210 6.65 -23.79 -16.76
N GLU A 211 7.29 -23.94 -15.60
CA GLU A 211 8.20 -25.04 -15.33
C GLU A 211 7.60 -26.46 -15.36
N PRO A 212 6.36 -26.73 -14.90
CA PRO A 212 5.76 -28.05 -15.07
C PRO A 212 5.51 -28.43 -16.54
N ARG A 213 5.59 -27.48 -17.50
CA ARG A 213 5.47 -27.76 -18.95
C ARG A 213 6.80 -28.08 -19.62
N LYS A 214 7.92 -27.50 -19.17
CA LYS A 214 9.26 -27.80 -19.72
C LYS A 214 9.79 -29.17 -19.29
N ALA A 215 9.24 -29.75 -18.22
CA ALA A 215 9.58 -31.10 -17.75
C ALA A 215 8.85 -32.24 -18.51
N ARG A 216 8.06 -31.95 -19.56
CA ARG A 216 7.58 -32.98 -20.49
C ARG A 216 8.53 -33.04 -21.70
N PRO A 217 9.53 -33.95 -21.73
CA PRO A 217 10.21 -34.26 -22.97
C PRO A 217 9.19 -34.84 -23.96
N GLY A 218 9.36 -34.48 -25.24
CA GLY A 218 8.37 -34.55 -26.30
C GLY A 218 7.52 -35.83 -26.36
N THR A 219 6.22 -35.64 -26.48
CA THR A 219 5.41 -36.48 -27.37
C THR A 219 5.90 -36.24 -28.80
N ARG A 220 6.72 -37.16 -29.30
CA ARG A 220 6.79 -37.46 -30.73
C ARG A 220 5.63 -38.38 -31.07
#